data_AF-A0A662WIE7-F1
#
_entry.id   AF-A0A662WIE7-F1
#
_cell.length_a   1.000
_cell.length_b   1.000
_cell.length_c   1.000
_cell.angle_alpha   90.00
_cell.angle_beta   90.00
_cell.angle_gamma   90.00
#
_symmetry.space_group_name_H-M   'P 1'
#
loop_
_entity.id
_entity.type
_entity.pdbx_description
1 polymer ?
#
loop_
_entity_poly.entity_id
_entity_poly.type
_entity_poly.pdbx_seq_one_letter_code
_entity_poly.pdbx_strand_id
1 'polypeptide(L)'
;MVSARQELRALLALALPSALSTYCFFAISITELSVMGHLGVDELAAVAYSQMCMDLSMLVFMQGFNAGMNALCSQAFGAKNYHLLGEYTLLTSLLLTVACVPLAVLWWNLGDILFAAGVTERVATLAAVYCRLSLLWLWPRSMFQVLACFYQAQHIVQPTAAFNALAVVLNSFMVVGLTYGRFGMPELGFIGCPLGTALALIVRLMGYVGYMNFYRKYHRRCAWRCDGRFLDASILRNLVSIGVPLAGGTLFENAQLITMTLFAATIGEIQLGTHNSMMELFFFATSPLYAVVTAAVTRMGTHLGAGKPAQALLAAQVCGACIATLTAINGVIIARPMPVMVGFAAGAWLVGVPAAYMLGVHPSQPKLLGVWIGMICGYTVTSAIGFSTAFGRPNWQQEADKAVMRSHLKEKELASPQDSDPLLP
;
A
#
# COMPACT_ATOMS: atom_id res chain seq x y z
N MET A 1 -19.53 10.94 -25.06
CA MET A 1 -18.83 9.87 -24.30
C MET A 1 -17.40 10.33 -24.02
N VAL A 2 -16.76 9.86 -22.95
CA VAL A 2 -15.33 10.16 -22.69
C VAL A 2 -14.47 9.36 -23.67
N SER A 3 -13.51 10.00 -24.33
CA SER A 3 -12.56 9.31 -25.23
C SER A 3 -11.47 8.61 -24.43
N ALA A 4 -10.95 7.47 -24.93
CA ALA A 4 -9.81 6.78 -24.33
C ALA A 4 -8.59 7.71 -24.09
N ARG A 5 -8.35 8.70 -24.97
CA ARG A 5 -7.30 9.72 -24.79
C ARG A 5 -7.56 10.66 -23.62
N GLN A 6 -8.82 11.01 -23.37
CA GLN A 6 -9.23 11.85 -22.24
C GLN A 6 -9.13 11.06 -20.93
N GLU A 7 -9.56 9.80 -20.94
CA GLU A 7 -9.44 8.91 -19.77
C GLU A 7 -7.96 8.65 -19.43
N LEU A 8 -7.11 8.40 -20.42
CA LEU A 8 -5.65 8.28 -20.24
C LEU A 8 -5.04 9.54 -19.61
N ARG A 9 -5.39 10.73 -20.10
CA ARG A 9 -4.91 11.99 -19.51
C ARG A 9 -5.39 12.17 -18.06
N ALA A 10 -6.65 11.83 -17.77
CA ALA A 10 -7.20 11.91 -16.42
C ALA A 10 -6.55 10.89 -15.46
N LEU A 11 -6.27 9.68 -15.94
CA LEU A 11 -5.55 8.65 -15.19
C LEU A 11 -4.12 9.09 -14.90
N LEU A 12 -3.36 9.55 -15.91
CA LEU A 12 -1.97 10.02 -15.73
C LEU A 12 -1.87 11.23 -14.80
N ALA A 13 -2.86 12.14 -14.81
CA ALA A 13 -2.92 13.28 -13.89
C ALA A 13 -3.05 12.85 -12.41
N LEU A 14 -3.59 11.66 -12.14
CA LEU A 14 -3.62 11.04 -10.80
C LEU A 14 -2.38 10.18 -10.54
N ALA A 15 -1.96 9.39 -11.54
CA ALA A 15 -0.87 8.44 -11.40
C ALA A 15 0.49 9.13 -11.23
N LEU A 16 0.80 10.21 -11.94
CA LEU A 16 2.11 10.87 -11.84
C LEU A 16 2.41 11.43 -10.42
N PRO A 17 1.51 12.19 -9.76
CA PRO A 17 1.73 12.62 -8.39
C PRO A 17 1.67 11.46 -7.36
N SER A 18 0.89 10.42 -7.66
CA SER A 18 0.85 9.21 -6.82
C SER A 18 2.17 8.43 -6.90
N ALA A 19 2.78 8.32 -8.09
CA ALA A 19 4.09 7.71 -8.27
C ALA A 19 5.17 8.46 -7.50
N LEU A 20 5.20 9.80 -7.59
CA LEU A 20 6.09 10.62 -6.77
C LEU A 20 5.87 10.38 -5.27
N SER A 21 4.62 10.25 -4.82
CA SER A 21 4.32 9.92 -3.42
C SER A 21 4.88 8.55 -2.99
N THR A 22 4.77 7.54 -3.85
CA THR A 22 5.30 6.19 -3.60
C THR A 22 6.84 6.17 -3.63
N TYR A 23 7.47 6.87 -4.59
CA TYR A 23 8.92 7.06 -4.61
C TYR A 23 9.43 7.72 -3.34
N CYS A 24 8.74 8.76 -2.86
CA CYS A 24 9.09 9.44 -1.61
C CYS A 24 8.93 8.54 -0.37
N PHE A 25 8.02 7.55 -0.39
CA PHE A 25 7.92 6.59 0.70
C PHE A 25 9.17 5.70 0.78
N PHE A 26 9.57 5.06 -0.32
CA PHE A 26 10.77 4.21 -0.36
C PHE A 26 12.08 5.01 -0.17
N ALA A 27 12.13 6.27 -0.62
CA ALA A 27 13.29 7.14 -0.40
C ALA A 27 13.58 7.41 1.10
N ILE A 28 12.55 7.39 1.97
CA ILE A 28 12.74 7.46 3.42
C ILE A 28 13.42 6.18 3.91
N SER A 29 12.86 5.00 3.60
CA SER A 29 13.44 3.70 4.01
C SER A 29 14.89 3.52 3.54
N ILE A 30 15.18 3.89 2.28
CA ILE A 30 16.54 3.84 1.70
C ILE A 30 17.48 4.79 2.44
N THR A 31 17.01 5.96 2.88
CA THR A 31 17.81 6.90 3.68
C THR A 31 18.17 6.30 5.04
N GLU A 32 17.20 5.69 5.73
CA GLU A 32 17.42 5.02 7.03
C GLU A 32 18.45 3.88 6.90
N LEU A 33 18.24 2.95 5.97
CA LEU A 33 19.15 1.82 5.73
C LEU A 33 20.55 2.30 5.32
N SER A 34 20.65 3.32 4.47
CA SER A 34 21.95 3.88 4.08
C SER A 34 22.70 4.49 5.26
N VAL A 35 22.03 5.25 6.14
CA VAL A 35 22.67 5.86 7.31
C VAL A 35 23.05 4.81 8.36
N MET A 36 22.22 3.80 8.60
CA MET A 36 22.55 2.70 9.53
C MET A 36 23.68 1.81 9.01
N GLY A 37 23.72 1.53 7.71
CA GLY A 37 24.80 0.76 7.08
C GLY A 37 26.19 1.42 7.17
N HIS A 38 26.26 2.73 7.43
CA HIS A 38 27.51 3.43 7.73
C HIS A 38 27.87 3.45 9.23
N LEU A 39 26.91 3.23 10.14
CA LEU A 39 27.19 3.05 11.57
C LEU A 39 27.79 1.67 11.85
N GLY A 40 27.18 0.62 11.31
CA GLY A 40 27.58 -0.76 11.57
C GLY A 40 26.65 -1.80 10.97
N VAL A 41 27.11 -3.06 11.00
CA VAL A 41 26.35 -4.21 10.48
C VAL A 41 25.19 -4.55 11.41
N ASP A 42 25.42 -4.52 12.72
CA ASP A 42 24.41 -4.79 13.76
C ASP A 42 23.26 -3.76 13.71
N GLU A 43 23.60 -2.47 13.54
CA GLU A 43 22.66 -1.37 13.42
C GLU A 43 21.80 -1.50 12.14
N LEU A 44 22.42 -1.86 11.01
CA LEU A 44 21.72 -2.13 9.76
C LEU A 44 20.78 -3.35 9.88
N ALA A 45 21.26 -4.44 10.47
CA ALA A 45 20.47 -5.65 10.70
C ALA A 45 19.27 -5.36 11.62
N ALA A 46 19.48 -4.60 12.70
CA ALA A 46 18.42 -4.23 13.65
C ALA A 46 17.29 -3.44 12.98
N VAL A 47 17.62 -2.47 12.12
CA VAL A 47 16.61 -1.74 11.33
C VAL A 47 15.96 -2.64 10.28
N ALA A 48 16.70 -3.53 9.61
CA ALA A 48 16.15 -4.46 8.63
C ALA A 48 15.12 -5.43 9.23
N TYR A 49 15.42 -6.06 10.37
CA TYR A 49 14.46 -6.90 11.12
C TYR A 49 13.24 -6.07 11.57
N SER A 50 13.48 -4.88 12.10
CA SER A 50 12.42 -3.99 12.57
C SER A 50 11.46 -3.59 11.46
N GLN A 51 11.99 -3.05 10.34
CA GLN A 51 11.18 -2.67 9.17
C GLN A 51 10.39 -3.86 8.63
N MET A 52 11.00 -5.04 8.47
CA MET A 52 10.29 -6.26 8.03
C MET A 52 9.07 -6.57 8.89
N CYS A 53 9.22 -6.60 10.22
CA CYS A 53 8.12 -6.88 11.15
C CYS A 53 7.08 -5.75 11.18
N MET A 54 7.52 -4.49 11.12
CA MET A 54 6.64 -3.34 11.12
C MET A 54 5.79 -3.27 9.85
N ASP A 55 6.38 -3.45 8.67
CA ASP A 55 5.66 -3.46 7.39
C ASP A 55 4.70 -4.64 7.27
N LEU A 56 5.09 -5.84 7.71
CA LEU A 56 4.18 -7.00 7.83
C LEU A 56 2.97 -6.65 8.71
N SER A 57 3.21 -6.04 9.87
CA SER A 57 2.13 -5.68 10.78
C SER A 57 1.21 -4.57 10.21
N MET A 58 1.76 -3.57 9.53
CA MET A 58 0.96 -2.53 8.86
C MET A 58 0.14 -3.09 7.70
N LEU A 59 0.71 -4.01 6.92
CA LEU A 59 0.00 -4.68 5.83
C LEU A 59 -1.24 -5.42 6.37
N VAL A 60 -1.07 -6.23 7.42
CA VAL A 60 -2.15 -7.01 8.03
C VAL A 60 -3.23 -6.11 8.64
N PHE A 61 -2.84 -5.12 9.46
CA PHE A 61 -3.79 -4.36 10.27
C PHE A 61 -4.34 -3.08 9.61
N MET A 62 -3.68 -2.52 8.60
CA MET A 62 -4.01 -1.19 8.07
C MET A 62 -4.36 -1.14 6.58
N GLN A 63 -3.69 -1.94 5.73
CA GLN A 63 -3.85 -1.80 4.28
C GLN A 63 -5.24 -2.18 3.78
N GLY A 64 -5.91 -3.14 4.41
CA GLY A 64 -7.31 -3.48 4.12
C GLY A 64 -8.27 -2.30 4.25
N PHE A 65 -8.18 -1.56 5.37
CA PHE A 65 -9.00 -0.38 5.62
C PHE A 65 -8.68 0.76 4.64
N ASN A 66 -7.40 1.02 4.35
CA ASN A 66 -7.01 2.03 3.36
C ASN A 66 -7.53 1.69 1.95
N ALA A 67 -7.42 0.43 1.52
CA ALA A 67 -7.90 -0.02 0.21
C ALA A 67 -9.43 0.06 0.10
N GLY A 68 -10.15 -0.42 1.14
CA GLY A 68 -11.61 -0.32 1.24
C GLY A 68 -12.10 1.13 1.25
N MET A 69 -11.46 2.00 2.03
CA MET A 69 -11.74 3.43 2.04
C MET A 69 -11.55 4.07 0.67
N ASN A 70 -10.45 3.78 -0.04
CA ASN A 70 -10.22 4.35 -1.37
C ASN A 70 -11.32 3.96 -2.38
N ALA A 71 -11.72 2.68 -2.37
CA ALA A 71 -12.80 2.18 -3.21
C ALA A 71 -14.17 2.79 -2.86
N LEU A 72 -14.48 2.95 -1.58
CA LEU A 72 -15.78 3.50 -1.12
C LEU A 72 -15.87 5.03 -1.24
N CYS A 73 -14.82 5.76 -0.87
CA CYS A 73 -14.78 7.22 -0.97
C CYS A 73 -14.82 7.69 -2.43
N SER A 74 -14.16 7.00 -3.36
CA SER A 74 -14.25 7.32 -4.80
C SER A 74 -15.65 7.04 -5.37
N GLN A 75 -16.32 5.96 -4.95
CA GLN A 75 -17.72 5.72 -5.29
C GLN A 75 -18.66 6.79 -4.72
N ALA A 76 -18.51 7.15 -3.43
CA ALA A 76 -19.30 8.21 -2.80
C ALA A 76 -19.09 9.58 -3.50
N PHE A 77 -17.85 9.89 -3.92
CA PHE A 77 -17.53 11.08 -4.72
C PHE A 77 -18.22 11.06 -6.08
N GLY A 78 -18.18 9.92 -6.78
CA GLY A 78 -18.86 9.72 -8.06
C GLY A 78 -20.38 9.90 -7.99
N ALA A 79 -20.98 9.38 -6.92
CA ALA A 79 -22.40 9.55 -6.59
C ALA A 79 -22.77 10.97 -6.11
N LYS A 80 -21.79 11.87 -5.98
CA LYS A 80 -21.90 13.21 -5.38
C LYS A 80 -22.37 13.22 -3.92
N ASN A 81 -22.31 12.08 -3.22
CA ASN A 81 -22.62 11.99 -1.80
C ASN A 81 -21.39 12.37 -0.96
N TYR A 82 -21.13 13.67 -0.90
CA TYR A 82 -19.97 14.24 -0.19
C TYR A 82 -20.04 14.10 1.33
N HIS A 83 -21.22 13.82 1.90
CA HIS A 83 -21.37 13.53 3.33
C HIS A 83 -20.88 12.12 3.67
N LEU A 84 -21.37 11.11 2.94
CA LEU A 84 -20.95 9.72 3.11
C LEU A 84 -19.43 9.53 2.89
N LEU A 85 -18.83 10.31 1.99
CA LEU A 85 -17.38 10.36 1.79
C LEU A 85 -16.63 10.81 3.07
N GLY A 86 -17.15 11.83 3.76
CA GLY A 86 -16.63 12.29 5.04
C GLY A 86 -16.84 11.26 6.16
N GLU A 87 -18.01 10.62 6.21
CA GLU A 87 -18.34 9.59 7.20
C GLU A 87 -17.42 8.36 7.06
N TYR A 88 -17.18 7.84 5.85
CA TYR A 88 -16.19 6.78 5.63
C TYR A 88 -14.76 7.18 6.07
N THR A 89 -14.41 8.45 5.90
CA THR A 89 -13.08 8.98 6.28
C THR A 89 -12.92 9.04 7.80
N LEU A 90 -13.93 9.56 8.50
CA LEU A 90 -13.96 9.60 9.98
C LEU A 90 -14.00 8.20 10.58
N LEU A 91 -14.79 7.28 10.01
CA LEU A 91 -14.83 5.90 10.47
C LEU A 91 -13.48 5.20 10.25
N THR A 92 -12.84 5.39 9.09
CA THR A 92 -11.52 4.80 8.81
C THR A 92 -10.43 5.39 9.71
N SER A 93 -10.46 6.69 10.02
CA SER A 93 -9.50 7.29 10.96
C SER A 93 -9.67 6.74 12.38
N LEU A 94 -10.91 6.51 12.83
CA LEU A 94 -11.18 5.86 14.11
C LEU A 94 -10.68 4.40 14.11
N LEU A 95 -11.04 3.60 13.11
CA LEU A 95 -10.63 2.20 13.01
C LEU A 95 -9.11 2.03 12.95
N LEU A 96 -8.40 2.88 12.19
CA LEU A 96 -6.93 2.86 12.16
C LEU A 96 -6.32 3.37 13.48
N THR A 97 -6.94 4.32 14.17
CA THR A 97 -6.48 4.74 15.51
C THR A 97 -6.63 3.61 16.52
N VAL A 98 -7.72 2.84 16.47
CA VAL A 98 -7.89 1.63 17.28
C VAL A 98 -6.88 0.55 16.89
N ALA A 99 -6.62 0.35 15.58
CA ALA A 99 -5.61 -0.59 15.10
C ALA A 99 -4.17 -0.22 15.48
N CYS A 100 -3.87 1.06 15.76
CA CYS A 100 -2.58 1.47 16.30
C CYS A 100 -2.32 0.89 17.71
N VAL A 101 -3.34 0.52 18.48
CA VAL A 101 -3.18 -0.03 19.84
C VAL A 101 -2.54 -1.43 19.84
N PRO A 102 -3.08 -2.47 19.15
CA PRO A 102 -2.43 -3.78 19.07
C PRO A 102 -1.09 -3.71 18.34
N LEU A 103 -0.94 -2.83 17.34
CA LEU A 103 0.35 -2.57 16.71
C LEU A 103 1.38 -2.02 17.70
N ALA A 104 0.99 -1.07 18.56
CA ALA A 104 1.89 -0.50 19.56
C ALA A 104 2.34 -1.55 20.58
N VAL A 105 1.44 -2.43 21.03
CA VAL A 105 1.77 -3.56 21.91
C VAL A 105 2.73 -4.54 21.22
N LEU A 106 2.48 -4.89 19.95
CA LEU A 106 3.36 -5.78 19.19
C LEU A 106 4.76 -5.19 19.03
N TRP A 107 4.86 -3.92 18.65
CA TRP A 107 6.15 -3.23 18.42
C TRP A 107 6.93 -3.02 19.71
N TRP A 108 6.25 -2.79 20.85
CA TRP A 108 6.90 -2.60 22.15
C TRP A 108 7.66 -3.85 22.63
N ASN A 109 7.11 -5.03 22.32
CA ASN A 109 7.64 -6.35 22.66
C ASN A 109 8.45 -7.00 21.52
N LEU A 110 8.68 -6.29 20.40
CA LEU A 110 9.30 -6.90 19.22
C LEU A 110 10.74 -7.38 19.49
N GLY A 111 11.50 -6.69 20.34
CA GLY A 111 12.85 -7.13 20.74
C GLY A 111 12.85 -8.54 21.33
N ASP A 112 11.93 -8.81 22.25
CA ASP A 112 11.79 -10.11 22.92
C ASP A 112 11.34 -11.20 21.94
N ILE A 113 10.47 -10.84 20.98
CA ILE A 113 10.02 -11.73 19.89
C ILE A 113 11.19 -12.08 18.95
N LEU A 114 12.03 -11.11 18.58
CA LEU A 114 13.20 -11.32 17.72
C LEU A 114 14.27 -12.16 18.43
N PHE A 115 14.51 -11.90 19.72
CA PHE A 115 15.40 -12.72 20.55
C PHE A 115 14.90 -14.18 20.65
N ALA A 116 13.60 -14.38 20.90
CA ALA A 116 12.98 -15.71 20.91
C ALA A 116 13.01 -16.41 19.52
N ALA A 117 13.08 -15.64 18.43
CA ALA A 117 13.26 -16.16 17.08
C ALA A 117 14.72 -16.51 16.72
N GLY A 118 15.67 -16.33 17.65
CA GLY A 118 17.08 -16.68 17.47
C GLY A 118 17.97 -15.56 16.91
N VAL A 119 17.50 -14.31 16.88
CA VAL A 119 18.34 -13.15 16.51
C VAL A 119 19.33 -12.82 17.62
N THR A 120 20.53 -12.37 17.25
CA THR A 120 21.60 -12.00 18.19
C THR A 120 21.12 -10.97 19.23
N GLU A 121 21.44 -11.17 20.51
CA GLU A 121 21.00 -10.29 21.63
C GLU A 121 21.25 -8.80 21.38
N ARG A 122 22.41 -8.47 20.80
CA ARG A 122 22.81 -7.10 20.43
C ARG A 122 21.84 -6.49 19.40
N VAL A 123 21.54 -7.23 18.34
CA VAL A 123 20.64 -6.82 17.25
C VAL A 123 19.19 -6.75 17.74
N ALA A 124 18.74 -7.72 18.54
CA ALA A 124 17.41 -7.71 19.16
C ALA A 124 17.21 -6.50 20.10
N THR A 125 18.23 -6.12 20.87
CA THR A 125 18.21 -4.94 21.74
C THR A 125 18.11 -3.64 20.93
N LEU A 126 18.89 -3.50 19.86
CA LEU A 126 18.82 -2.34 18.95
C LEU A 126 17.45 -2.26 18.25
N ALA A 127 16.92 -3.39 17.78
CA ALA A 127 15.59 -3.48 17.17
C ALA A 127 14.48 -3.06 18.16
N ALA A 128 14.57 -3.46 19.43
CA ALA A 128 13.65 -3.03 20.49
C ALA A 128 13.63 -1.50 20.65
N VAL A 129 14.80 -0.86 20.67
CA VAL A 129 14.92 0.61 20.76
C VAL A 129 14.31 1.28 19.52
N TYR A 130 14.62 0.78 18.33
CA TYR A 130 14.11 1.32 17.07
C TYR A 130 12.58 1.22 16.96
N CYS A 131 11.99 0.08 17.30
CA CYS A 131 10.54 -0.12 17.27
C CYS A 131 9.80 0.73 18.31
N ARG A 132 10.32 0.84 19.55
CA ARG A 132 9.72 1.69 20.59
C ARG A 132 9.73 3.16 20.21
N LEU A 133 10.81 3.66 19.59
CA LEU A 133 10.87 5.03 19.07
C LEU A 133 9.97 5.22 17.84
N SER A 134 9.81 4.18 17.02
CA SER A 134 8.96 4.23 15.82
C SER A 134 7.46 4.37 16.12
N LEU A 135 7.02 4.06 17.35
CA LEU A 135 5.66 4.33 17.82
C LEU A 135 5.27 5.82 17.69
N LEU A 136 6.25 6.73 17.80
CA LEU A 136 6.03 8.17 17.68
C LEU A 136 5.45 8.58 16.30
N TRP A 137 5.77 7.83 15.24
CA TRP A 137 5.24 8.10 13.89
C TRP A 137 4.14 7.16 13.42
N LEU A 138 3.85 6.07 14.12
CA LEU A 138 2.80 5.11 13.77
C LEU A 138 1.45 5.80 13.51
N TRP A 139 0.97 6.59 14.49
CA TRP A 139 -0.30 7.32 14.35
C TRP A 139 -0.22 8.51 13.37
N PRO A 140 0.81 9.39 13.39
CA PRO A 140 0.94 10.45 12.38
C PRO A 140 0.99 9.94 10.93
N ARG A 141 1.65 8.80 10.69
CA ARG A 141 1.69 8.14 9.37
C ARG A 141 0.31 7.61 8.97
N SER A 142 -0.42 6.98 9.89
CA SER A 142 -1.76 6.44 9.62
C SER A 142 -2.75 7.53 9.23
N MET A 143 -2.78 8.64 9.98
CA MET A 143 -3.69 9.76 9.71
C MET A 143 -3.35 10.49 8.41
N PHE A 144 -2.06 10.64 8.07
CA PHE A 144 -1.68 11.18 6.77
C PHE A 144 -2.19 10.29 5.63
N GLN A 145 -2.11 8.96 5.75
CA GLN A 145 -2.58 8.03 4.73
C GLN A 145 -4.10 8.13 4.50
N VAL A 146 -4.88 8.24 5.58
CA VAL A 146 -6.34 8.48 5.51
C VAL A 146 -6.64 9.79 4.76
N LEU A 147 -5.98 10.88 5.13
CA LEU A 147 -6.21 12.17 4.49
C LEU A 147 -5.76 12.18 3.02
N ALA A 148 -4.61 11.56 2.71
CA ALA A 148 -4.13 11.38 1.34
C ALA A 148 -5.17 10.63 0.49
N CYS A 149 -5.76 9.55 1.02
CA CYS A 149 -6.82 8.80 0.38
C CYS A 149 -8.10 9.63 0.17
N PHE A 150 -8.54 10.38 1.20
CA PHE A 150 -9.69 11.30 1.13
C PHE A 150 -9.54 12.35 0.02
N TYR A 151 -8.37 12.95 -0.13
CA TYR A 151 -8.10 13.94 -1.18
C TYR A 151 -7.88 13.28 -2.55
N GLN A 152 -7.28 12.08 -2.62
CA GLN A 152 -7.16 11.29 -3.84
C GLN A 152 -8.52 10.91 -4.42
N ALA A 153 -9.48 10.49 -3.58
CA ALA A 153 -10.86 10.21 -3.98
C ALA A 153 -11.57 11.41 -4.62
N GLN A 154 -11.18 12.64 -4.22
CA GLN A 154 -11.65 13.90 -4.80
C GLN A 154 -10.83 14.36 -6.02
N HIS A 155 -9.88 13.55 -6.48
CA HIS A 155 -8.90 13.83 -7.54
C HIS A 155 -7.88 14.95 -7.22
N ILE A 156 -7.64 15.23 -5.93
CA ILE A 156 -6.69 16.25 -5.44
C ILE A 156 -5.42 15.56 -4.90
N VAL A 157 -4.53 15.12 -5.79
CA VAL A 157 -3.31 14.37 -5.41
C VAL A 157 -2.02 15.21 -5.34
N GLN A 158 -1.96 16.36 -6.00
CA GLN A 158 -0.73 17.15 -6.13
C GLN A 158 -0.14 17.62 -4.79
N PRO A 159 -0.92 18.12 -3.81
CA PRO A 159 -0.35 18.55 -2.54
C PRO A 159 0.23 17.37 -1.73
N THR A 160 -0.38 16.18 -1.83
CA THR A 160 0.13 14.96 -1.19
C THR A 160 1.53 14.62 -1.68
N ALA A 161 1.76 14.70 -2.99
CA ALA A 161 3.07 14.49 -3.59
C ALA A 161 4.11 15.54 -3.14
N ALA A 162 3.72 16.82 -3.11
CA ALA A 162 4.61 17.89 -2.66
C ALA A 162 5.00 17.75 -1.17
N PHE A 163 4.05 17.42 -0.29
CA PHE A 163 4.34 17.19 1.13
C PHE A 163 5.15 15.91 1.36
N ASN A 164 4.98 14.86 0.55
CA ASN A 164 5.84 13.68 0.59
C ASN A 164 7.27 14.01 0.16
N ALA A 165 7.47 14.78 -0.92
CA ALA A 165 8.81 15.22 -1.35
C ALA A 165 9.50 16.10 -0.30
N LEU A 166 8.77 17.05 0.31
CA LEU A 166 9.28 17.85 1.42
C LEU A 166 9.65 16.99 2.64
N ALA A 167 8.86 15.96 2.94
CA ALA A 167 9.12 15.04 4.04
C ALA A 167 10.37 14.18 3.82
N VAL A 168 10.70 13.78 2.58
CA VAL A 168 11.98 13.12 2.27
C VAL A 168 13.15 14.06 2.59
N VAL A 169 13.12 15.30 2.09
CA VAL A 169 14.19 16.28 2.34
C VAL A 169 14.38 16.55 3.83
N LEU A 170 13.27 16.71 4.56
CA LEU A 170 13.29 16.90 6.01
C LEU A 170 13.78 15.65 6.75
N ASN A 171 13.37 14.45 6.30
CA ASN A 171 13.82 13.18 6.85
C ASN A 171 15.32 13.01 6.69
N SER A 172 15.86 13.13 5.47
CA SER A 172 17.30 13.00 5.23
C SER A 172 18.11 14.03 6.04
N PHE A 173 17.62 15.27 6.15
CA PHE A 173 18.27 16.28 7.00
C PHE A 173 18.25 15.91 8.49
N MET A 174 17.12 15.49 9.03
CA MET A 174 16.96 15.16 10.46
C MET A 174 17.67 13.85 10.84
N VAL A 175 17.58 12.81 10.00
CA VAL A 175 18.24 11.51 10.23
C VAL A 175 19.76 11.68 10.20
N VAL A 176 20.32 12.34 9.18
CA VAL A 176 21.77 12.59 9.09
C VAL A 176 22.24 13.54 10.21
N GLY A 177 21.47 14.59 10.50
CA GLY A 177 21.79 15.57 11.54
C GLY A 177 21.84 14.96 12.95
N LEU A 178 20.80 14.24 13.35
CA LEU A 178 20.70 13.62 14.68
C LEU A 178 21.60 12.38 14.82
N THR A 179 21.88 11.65 13.74
CA THR A 179 22.76 10.48 13.81
C THR A 179 24.22 10.90 14.01
N TYR A 180 24.71 11.87 13.23
CA TYR A 180 26.14 12.27 13.19
C TYR A 180 26.45 13.61 13.88
N GLY A 181 25.52 14.17 14.66
CA GLY A 181 25.72 15.46 15.34
C GLY A 181 25.97 16.65 14.39
N ARG A 182 25.44 16.58 13.17
CA ARG A 182 25.67 17.60 12.13
C ARG A 182 24.62 18.71 12.20
N PHE A 183 24.89 19.85 11.56
CA PHE A 183 23.99 21.01 11.51
C PHE A 183 23.63 21.64 12.88
N GLY A 184 24.47 21.43 13.90
CA GLY A 184 24.25 21.95 15.26
C GLY A 184 23.30 21.10 16.11
N MET A 185 22.98 19.88 15.66
CA MET A 185 22.19 18.90 16.39
C MET A 185 23.08 18.04 17.32
N PRO A 186 22.53 17.46 18.40
CA PRO A 186 23.26 16.50 19.22
C PRO A 186 23.53 15.20 18.44
N GLU A 187 24.68 14.57 18.71
CA GLU A 187 25.02 13.25 18.20
C GLU A 187 24.30 12.18 19.04
N LEU A 188 23.22 11.62 18.50
CA LEU A 188 22.40 10.58 19.13
C LEU A 188 22.70 9.17 18.59
N GLY A 189 23.59 9.05 17.60
CA GLY A 189 23.93 7.80 16.94
C GLY A 189 22.69 7.09 16.41
N PHE A 190 22.59 5.78 16.66
CA PHE A 190 21.46 4.93 16.26
C PHE A 190 20.06 5.50 16.61
N ILE A 191 19.92 6.13 17.78
CA ILE A 191 18.64 6.71 18.25
C ILE A 191 18.20 7.90 17.39
N GLY A 192 19.15 8.61 16.77
CA GLY A 192 18.88 9.76 15.91
C GLY A 192 18.05 9.42 14.67
N CYS A 193 18.15 8.19 14.16
CA CYS A 193 17.44 7.75 12.97
C CYS A 193 15.90 7.67 13.15
N PRO A 194 15.35 6.78 14.01
CA PRO A 194 13.89 6.70 14.20
C PRO A 194 13.30 7.99 14.77
N LEU A 195 14.07 8.77 15.54
CA LEU A 195 13.64 10.08 16.05
C LEU A 195 13.56 11.13 14.93
N GLY A 196 14.53 11.17 14.02
CA GLY A 196 14.53 12.05 12.85
C GLY A 196 13.40 11.72 11.88
N THR A 197 13.14 10.43 11.65
CA THR A 197 11.96 9.97 10.90
C THR A 197 10.66 10.33 11.62
N ALA A 198 10.59 10.19 12.94
CA ALA A 198 9.41 10.59 13.71
C ALA A 198 9.07 12.07 13.53
N LEU A 199 10.06 12.94 13.73
CA LEU A 199 9.90 14.38 13.58
C LEU A 199 9.48 14.76 12.16
N ALA A 200 10.12 14.20 11.14
CA ALA A 200 9.79 14.47 9.74
C ALA A 200 8.35 14.08 9.37
N LEU A 201 7.88 12.91 9.84
CA LEU A 201 6.52 12.43 9.57
C LEU A 201 5.44 13.20 10.36
N ILE A 202 5.73 13.64 11.58
CA ILE A 202 4.87 14.53 12.37
C ILE A 202 4.74 15.90 11.68
N VAL A 203 5.86 16.52 11.29
CA VAL A 203 5.87 17.80 10.57
C VAL A 203 5.13 17.69 9.23
N ARG A 204 5.30 16.58 8.50
CA ARG A 204 4.53 16.29 7.28
C ARG A 204 3.02 16.29 7.53
N LEU A 205 2.54 15.59 8.56
CA LEU A 205 1.11 15.56 8.89
C LEU A 205 0.60 16.95 9.28
N MET A 206 1.29 17.64 10.20
CA MET A 206 0.88 18.95 10.70
C MET A 206 0.85 20.00 9.58
N GLY A 207 1.86 20.02 8.71
CA GLY A 207 1.91 20.90 7.55
C GLY A 207 0.82 20.58 6.52
N TYR A 208 0.55 19.30 6.26
CA TYR A 208 -0.50 18.86 5.33
C TYR A 208 -1.90 19.25 5.82
N VAL A 209 -2.21 19.00 7.10
CA VAL A 209 -3.46 19.44 7.74
C VAL A 209 -3.56 20.96 7.74
N GLY A 210 -2.48 21.67 8.08
CA GLY A 210 -2.38 23.14 8.00
C GLY A 210 -2.79 23.68 6.62
N TYR A 211 -2.13 23.20 5.57
CA TYR A 211 -2.35 23.66 4.20
C TYR A 211 -3.73 23.26 3.65
N MET A 212 -4.14 22.00 3.81
CA MET A 212 -5.38 21.50 3.20
C MET A 212 -6.63 21.96 3.95
N ASN A 213 -6.59 21.98 5.30
CA ASN A 213 -7.75 22.34 6.10
C ASN A 213 -7.84 23.84 6.36
N PHE A 214 -6.77 24.52 6.79
CA PHE A 214 -6.87 25.93 7.18
C PHE A 214 -6.67 26.89 6.01
N TYR A 215 -5.68 26.66 5.14
CA TYR A 215 -5.39 27.55 4.02
C TYR A 215 -6.32 27.33 2.82
N ARG A 216 -6.30 26.14 2.20
CA ARG A 216 -7.13 25.82 1.02
C ARG A 216 -8.60 25.54 1.35
N LYS A 217 -8.90 25.09 2.56
CA LYS A 217 -10.26 24.77 3.05
C LYS A 217 -11.01 23.74 2.20
N TYR A 218 -10.30 22.84 1.49
CA TYR A 218 -10.93 21.85 0.60
C TYR A 218 -11.89 20.91 1.35
N HIS A 219 -11.63 20.62 2.62
CA HIS A 219 -12.53 19.88 3.51
C HIS A 219 -13.97 20.44 3.55
N ARG A 220 -14.20 21.75 3.36
CA ARG A 220 -15.54 22.37 3.47
C ARG A 220 -16.56 21.82 2.47
N ARG A 221 -16.11 21.25 1.35
CA ARG A 221 -17.00 20.64 0.33
C ARG A 221 -17.58 19.31 0.79
N CYS A 222 -16.89 18.59 1.67
CA CYS A 222 -17.26 17.30 2.23
C CYS A 222 -17.30 17.46 3.75
N ALA A 223 -18.36 18.09 4.28
CA ALA A 223 -18.42 18.53 5.67
C ALA A 223 -18.21 17.36 6.64
N TRP A 224 -17.14 17.45 7.45
CA TRP A 224 -16.86 16.53 8.56
C TRP A 224 -17.90 16.75 9.66
N ARG A 225 -19.01 16.01 9.60
CA ARG A 225 -20.01 16.00 10.67
C ARG A 225 -19.58 14.95 11.69
N CYS A 226 -19.10 15.40 12.83
CA CYS A 226 -18.90 14.55 14.02
C CYS A 226 -20.22 14.29 14.76
N ASP A 227 -21.34 14.25 14.03
CA ASP A 227 -22.59 13.69 14.51
C ASP A 227 -22.41 12.17 14.50
N GLY A 228 -22.83 11.45 15.54
CA GLY A 228 -22.54 10.00 15.73
C GLY A 228 -23.02 9.05 14.61
N ARG A 229 -23.65 9.57 13.55
CA ARG A 229 -24.01 8.87 12.31
C ARG A 229 -22.84 8.20 11.59
N PHE A 230 -21.60 8.70 11.74
CA PHE A 230 -20.43 8.03 11.16
C PHE A 230 -20.16 6.65 11.80
N LEU A 231 -20.74 6.35 12.97
CA LEU A 231 -20.71 5.04 13.63
C LEU A 231 -21.90 4.14 13.26
N ASP A 232 -22.71 4.50 12.27
CA ASP A 232 -23.80 3.65 11.81
C ASP A 232 -23.26 2.27 11.39
N ALA A 233 -23.87 1.22 11.94
CA ALA A 233 -23.57 -0.17 11.64
C ALA A 233 -23.67 -0.48 10.13
N SER A 234 -24.49 0.26 9.38
CA SER A 234 -24.57 0.14 7.92
C SER A 234 -23.25 0.53 7.23
N ILE A 235 -22.67 1.69 7.62
CA ILE A 235 -21.42 2.23 7.08
C ILE A 235 -20.25 1.33 7.50
N LEU A 236 -20.23 0.88 8.76
CA LEU A 236 -19.22 -0.05 9.26
C LEU A 236 -19.27 -1.40 8.54
N ARG A 237 -20.46 -1.99 8.37
CA ARG A 237 -20.63 -3.26 7.65
C ARG A 237 -20.16 -3.14 6.19
N ASN A 238 -20.47 -2.05 5.52
CA ASN A 238 -20.02 -1.81 4.14
C ASN A 238 -18.49 -1.68 4.05
N LEU A 239 -17.88 -0.90 4.95
CA LEU A 239 -16.43 -0.72 5.00
C LEU A 239 -15.69 -2.02 5.32
N VAL A 240 -16.15 -2.79 6.29
CA VAL A 240 -15.55 -4.08 6.69
C VAL A 240 -15.77 -5.15 5.60
N SER A 241 -16.96 -5.23 5.01
CA SER A 241 -17.29 -6.22 3.98
C SER A 241 -16.48 -6.05 2.68
N ILE A 242 -15.96 -4.85 2.41
CA ILE A 242 -15.07 -4.57 1.27
C ILE A 242 -13.60 -4.59 1.72
N GLY A 243 -13.30 -4.01 2.88
CA GLY A 243 -11.94 -3.90 3.42
C GLY A 243 -11.31 -5.24 3.80
N VAL A 244 -12.06 -6.17 4.40
CA VAL A 244 -11.51 -7.47 4.84
C VAL A 244 -11.14 -8.39 3.66
N PRO A 245 -11.98 -8.58 2.62
CA PRO A 245 -11.56 -9.33 1.43
C PRO A 245 -10.38 -8.69 0.70
N LEU A 246 -10.33 -7.34 0.63
CA LEU A 246 -9.17 -6.64 0.07
C LEU A 246 -7.91 -6.84 0.92
N ALA A 247 -8.02 -6.82 2.26
CA ALA A 247 -6.92 -7.13 3.17
C ALA A 247 -6.37 -8.53 2.94
N GLY A 248 -7.25 -9.54 2.86
CA GLY A 248 -6.86 -10.92 2.60
C GLY A 248 -6.18 -11.09 1.24
N GLY A 249 -6.68 -10.40 0.21
CA GLY A 249 -6.06 -10.38 -1.12
C GLY A 249 -4.67 -9.75 -1.12
N THR A 250 -4.51 -8.55 -0.56
CA THR A 250 -3.21 -7.87 -0.48
C THR A 250 -2.22 -8.60 0.42
N LEU A 251 -2.69 -9.23 1.50
CA LEU A 251 -1.88 -10.09 2.36
C LEU A 251 -1.39 -11.32 1.59
N PHE A 252 -2.27 -12.00 0.85
CA PHE A 252 -1.88 -13.17 0.04
C PHE A 252 -0.87 -12.82 -1.07
N GLU A 253 -1.03 -11.65 -1.71
CA GLU A 253 -0.10 -11.11 -2.71
C GLU A 253 1.28 -10.81 -2.11
N ASN A 254 1.33 -10.14 -0.95
CA ASN A 254 2.60 -9.74 -0.33
C ASN A 254 3.24 -10.87 0.52
N ALA A 255 2.48 -11.88 0.95
CA ALA A 255 2.98 -12.98 1.77
C ALA A 255 4.08 -13.80 1.08
N GLN A 256 4.10 -13.86 -0.25
CA GLN A 256 5.25 -14.41 -0.99
C GLN A 256 6.53 -13.63 -0.68
N LEU A 257 6.50 -12.30 -0.80
CA LEU A 257 7.66 -11.43 -0.58
C LEU A 257 8.14 -11.51 0.87
N ILE A 258 7.20 -11.48 1.84
CA ILE A 258 7.49 -11.69 3.26
C ILE A 258 8.16 -13.05 3.49
N THR A 259 7.70 -14.12 2.83
CA THR A 259 8.31 -15.45 2.93
C THR A 259 9.75 -15.46 2.38
N MET A 260 10.02 -14.73 1.29
CA MET A 260 11.39 -14.57 0.77
C MET A 260 12.29 -13.81 1.74
N THR A 261 11.76 -12.78 2.41
CA THR A 261 12.50 -12.03 3.44
C THR A 261 12.77 -12.90 4.68
N LEU A 262 11.82 -13.74 5.10
CA LEU A 262 12.03 -14.73 6.16
C LEU A 262 13.11 -15.77 5.78
N PHE A 263 13.15 -16.22 4.52
CA PHE A 263 14.24 -17.07 4.03
C PHE A 263 15.60 -16.35 4.06
N ALA A 264 15.67 -15.07 3.67
CA ALA A 264 16.89 -14.27 3.83
C ALA A 264 17.32 -14.15 5.30
N ALA A 265 16.37 -13.95 6.22
CA ALA A 265 16.61 -13.92 7.66
C ALA A 265 17.16 -15.22 8.24
N THR A 266 16.74 -16.39 7.72
CA THR A 266 17.28 -17.70 8.15
C THR A 266 18.67 -18.00 7.60
N ILE A 267 19.10 -17.34 6.52
CA ILE A 267 20.45 -17.51 5.96
C ILE A 267 21.48 -16.69 6.75
N GLY A 268 21.10 -15.50 7.23
CA GLY A 268 21.93 -14.69 8.11
C GLY A 268 21.60 -13.19 8.06
N GLU A 269 22.06 -12.47 9.07
CA GLU A 269 21.73 -11.05 9.30
C GLU A 269 22.22 -10.14 8.15
N ILE A 270 23.42 -10.40 7.61
CA ILE A 270 24.00 -9.68 6.46
C ILE A 270 23.17 -9.93 5.19
N GLN A 271 22.71 -11.16 4.99
CA GLN A 271 21.91 -11.57 3.85
C GLN A 271 20.51 -10.95 3.91
N LEU A 272 19.92 -10.82 5.11
CA LEU A 272 18.69 -10.07 5.31
C LEU A 272 18.85 -8.59 4.99
N GLY A 273 19.88 -7.92 5.51
CA GLY A 273 20.14 -6.51 5.20
C GLY A 273 20.35 -6.25 3.70
N THR A 274 21.04 -7.18 3.03
CA THR A 274 21.22 -7.17 1.56
C THR A 274 19.88 -7.37 0.84
N HIS A 275 19.07 -8.35 1.26
CA HIS A 275 17.75 -8.63 0.68
C HIS A 275 16.80 -7.44 0.82
N ASN A 276 16.68 -6.83 2.00
CA ASN A 276 15.84 -5.66 2.21
C ASN A 276 16.28 -4.49 1.31
N SER A 277 17.60 -4.22 1.23
CA SER A 277 18.14 -3.17 0.35
C SER A 277 17.81 -3.41 -1.13
N MET A 278 17.83 -4.68 -1.59
CA MET A 278 17.42 -5.04 -2.95
C MET A 278 15.90 -4.97 -3.15
N MET A 279 15.10 -5.33 -2.13
CA MET A 279 13.63 -5.22 -2.18
C MET A 279 13.17 -3.76 -2.25
N GLU A 280 13.81 -2.84 -1.55
CA GLU A 280 13.57 -1.40 -1.68
C GLU A 280 13.81 -0.90 -3.11
N LEU A 281 14.90 -1.34 -3.76
CA LEU A 281 15.15 -1.02 -5.18
C LEU A 281 14.11 -1.63 -6.12
N PHE A 282 13.66 -2.86 -5.87
CA PHE A 282 12.59 -3.51 -6.62
C PHE A 282 11.25 -2.77 -6.47
N PHE A 283 10.88 -2.37 -5.26
CA PHE A 283 9.68 -1.59 -4.99
C PHE A 283 9.76 -0.17 -5.57
N PHE A 284 10.93 0.47 -5.52
CA PHE A 284 11.18 1.74 -6.19
C PHE A 284 10.94 1.62 -7.70
N ALA A 285 11.52 0.61 -8.36
CA ALA A 285 11.36 0.35 -9.79
C ALA A 285 9.90 0.04 -10.19
N THR A 286 9.17 -0.71 -9.37
CA THR A 286 7.77 -1.09 -9.63
C THR A 286 6.75 -0.04 -9.20
N SER A 287 7.15 1.00 -8.46
CA SER A 287 6.24 2.04 -7.94
C SER A 287 5.34 2.76 -8.97
N PRO A 288 5.72 2.97 -10.26
CA PRO A 288 4.81 3.54 -11.26
C PRO A 288 3.61 2.64 -11.56
N LEU A 289 3.77 1.31 -11.44
CA LEU A 289 2.68 0.34 -11.63
C LEU A 289 1.63 0.52 -10.52
N TYR A 290 2.06 0.55 -9.26
CA TYR A 290 1.19 0.80 -8.11
C TYR A 290 0.48 2.16 -8.20
N ALA A 291 1.14 3.18 -8.72
CA ALA A 291 0.54 4.50 -8.96
C ALA A 291 -0.55 4.49 -10.04
N VAL A 292 -0.35 3.74 -11.13
CA VAL A 292 -1.37 3.53 -12.17
C VAL A 292 -2.55 2.72 -11.63
N VAL A 293 -2.30 1.65 -10.87
CA VAL A 293 -3.33 0.82 -10.22
C VAL A 293 -4.19 1.66 -9.26
N THR A 294 -3.58 2.41 -8.34
CA THR A 294 -4.30 3.22 -7.36
C THR A 294 -5.09 4.37 -8.01
N ALA A 295 -4.53 5.02 -9.04
CA ALA A 295 -5.25 5.99 -9.86
C ALA A 295 -6.46 5.36 -10.57
N ALA A 296 -6.31 4.15 -11.12
CA ALA A 296 -7.39 3.44 -11.79
C ALA A 296 -8.50 3.00 -10.83
N VAL A 297 -8.19 2.47 -9.65
CA VAL A 297 -9.19 2.18 -8.59
C VAL A 297 -10.01 3.43 -8.29
N THR A 298 -9.35 4.58 -8.16
CA THR A 298 -10.00 5.87 -7.95
C THR A 298 -10.94 6.24 -9.11
N ARG A 299 -10.48 6.14 -10.37
CA ARG A 299 -11.27 6.46 -11.58
C ARG A 299 -12.46 5.52 -11.77
N MET A 300 -12.24 4.22 -11.60
CA MET A 300 -13.30 3.20 -11.69
C MET A 300 -14.35 3.43 -10.61
N GLY A 301 -13.95 3.69 -9.37
CA GLY A 301 -14.86 4.03 -8.28
C GLY A 301 -15.72 5.25 -8.60
N THR A 302 -15.11 6.36 -9.05
CA THR A 302 -15.85 7.58 -9.44
C THR A 302 -16.85 7.30 -10.58
N HIS A 303 -16.49 6.52 -11.59
CA HIS A 303 -17.39 6.19 -12.71
C HIS A 303 -18.53 5.25 -12.31
N LEU A 304 -18.26 4.26 -11.44
CA LEU A 304 -19.27 3.36 -10.88
C LEU A 304 -20.27 4.12 -10.00
N GLY A 305 -19.78 4.96 -9.09
CA GLY A 305 -20.62 5.82 -8.24
C GLY A 305 -21.46 6.81 -9.05
N ALA A 306 -20.97 7.28 -10.20
CA ALA A 306 -21.70 8.14 -11.12
C ALA A 306 -22.72 7.38 -12.02
N GLY A 307 -22.95 6.08 -11.80
CA GLY A 307 -23.89 5.26 -12.56
C GLY A 307 -23.46 4.96 -14.00
N LYS A 308 -22.15 4.97 -14.30
CA LYS A 308 -21.61 4.88 -15.68
C LYS A 308 -20.70 3.67 -15.87
N PRO A 309 -21.25 2.43 -15.87
CA PRO A 309 -20.45 1.20 -15.95
C PRO A 309 -19.57 1.14 -17.20
N ALA A 310 -20.05 1.61 -18.36
CA ALA A 310 -19.25 1.67 -19.59
C ALA A 310 -18.00 2.57 -19.48
N GLN A 311 -18.06 3.64 -18.67
CA GLN A 311 -16.91 4.53 -18.44
C GLN A 311 -15.94 3.94 -17.40
N ALA A 312 -16.45 3.20 -16.41
CA ALA A 312 -15.63 2.41 -15.50
C ALA A 312 -14.86 1.30 -16.25
N LEU A 313 -15.52 0.62 -17.20
CA LEU A 313 -14.87 -0.39 -18.05
C LEU A 313 -13.80 0.24 -18.95
N LEU A 314 -14.06 1.41 -19.54
CA LEU A 314 -13.03 2.14 -20.31
C LEU A 314 -11.83 2.52 -19.44
N ALA A 315 -12.06 3.00 -18.21
CA ALA A 315 -10.97 3.30 -17.27
C ALA A 315 -10.16 2.04 -16.90
N ALA A 316 -10.82 0.90 -16.72
CA ALA A 316 -10.16 -0.39 -16.50
C ALA A 316 -9.32 -0.84 -17.71
N GLN A 317 -9.84 -0.69 -18.93
CA GLN A 317 -9.13 -1.02 -20.17
C GLN A 317 -7.92 -0.13 -20.40
N VAL A 318 -8.06 1.19 -20.19
CA VAL A 318 -6.94 2.15 -20.31
C VAL A 318 -5.88 1.88 -19.24
N CYS A 319 -6.28 1.58 -18.00
CA CYS A 319 -5.37 1.12 -16.96
C CYS A 319 -4.62 -0.15 -17.37
N GLY A 320 -5.34 -1.18 -17.85
CA GLY A 320 -4.76 -2.43 -18.34
C GLY A 320 -3.76 -2.19 -19.47
N ALA A 321 -4.04 -1.27 -20.39
CA ALA A 321 -3.09 -0.86 -21.43
C ALA A 321 -1.85 -0.15 -20.86
N CYS A 322 -2.01 0.79 -19.91
CA CYS A 322 -0.88 1.45 -19.24
C CYS A 322 0.01 0.47 -18.46
N ILE A 323 -0.60 -0.45 -17.71
CA ILE A 323 0.12 -1.50 -17.01
C ILE A 323 0.80 -2.42 -18.03
N ALA A 324 0.11 -2.81 -19.10
CA ALA A 324 0.70 -3.63 -20.16
C ALA A 324 1.90 -2.93 -20.85
N THR A 325 1.91 -1.61 -21.04
CA THR A 325 3.09 -0.91 -21.59
C THR A 325 4.22 -0.77 -20.58
N LEU A 326 3.92 -0.45 -19.31
CA LEU A 326 4.94 -0.35 -18.25
C LEU A 326 5.54 -1.72 -17.89
N THR A 327 4.73 -2.79 -17.94
CA THR A 327 5.19 -4.17 -17.82
C THR A 327 5.82 -4.68 -19.10
N ALA A 328 5.45 -4.25 -20.31
CA ALA A 328 6.20 -4.61 -21.53
C ALA A 328 7.65 -4.09 -21.51
N ILE A 329 7.91 -2.99 -20.78
CA ILE A 329 9.26 -2.48 -20.53
C ILE A 329 10.03 -3.35 -19.48
N ASN A 330 9.33 -4.17 -18.68
CA ASN A 330 9.90 -4.95 -17.56
C ASN A 330 9.64 -6.48 -17.58
N GLY A 331 8.88 -7.00 -18.56
CA GLY A 331 8.23 -8.33 -18.51
C GLY A 331 6.72 -8.25 -18.18
N VAL A 332 5.87 -8.79 -19.05
CA VAL A 332 4.40 -8.59 -19.17
C VAL A 332 3.59 -9.61 -18.31
N ILE A 333 2.29 -9.53 -17.94
CA ILE A 333 1.04 -8.82 -18.33
C ILE A 333 0.14 -8.56 -17.07
N ILE A 334 -0.77 -7.57 -17.11
CA ILE A 334 -2.06 -7.64 -16.40
C ILE A 334 -3.23 -7.32 -17.36
N ALA A 335 -4.12 -8.29 -17.61
CA ALA A 335 -5.34 -8.08 -18.39
C ALA A 335 -6.57 -8.92 -17.95
N ARG A 336 -6.39 -9.89 -17.04
CA ARG A 336 -7.44 -10.87 -16.68
C ARG A 336 -7.32 -11.27 -15.19
N PRO A 337 -8.22 -10.83 -14.29
CA PRO A 337 -8.01 -11.01 -12.85
C PRO A 337 -7.94 -12.47 -12.42
N MET A 338 -8.84 -13.34 -12.91
CA MET A 338 -8.84 -14.77 -12.55
C MET A 338 -7.55 -15.50 -13.01
N PRO A 339 -7.15 -15.46 -14.30
CA PRO A 339 -5.88 -16.05 -14.73
C PRO A 339 -4.63 -15.43 -14.09
N VAL A 340 -4.65 -14.13 -13.75
CA VAL A 340 -3.55 -13.49 -13.02
C VAL A 340 -3.48 -14.01 -11.58
N MET A 341 -4.61 -14.16 -10.88
CA MET A 341 -4.64 -14.77 -9.54
C MET A 341 -4.17 -16.23 -9.55
N VAL A 342 -4.60 -17.03 -10.52
CA VAL A 342 -4.17 -18.44 -10.67
C VAL A 342 -2.69 -18.53 -11.08
N GLY A 343 -2.25 -17.69 -12.02
CA GLY A 343 -0.87 -17.61 -12.46
C GLY A 343 0.06 -17.14 -11.35
N PHE A 344 -0.37 -16.15 -10.55
CA PHE A 344 0.35 -15.69 -9.37
C PHE A 344 0.39 -16.78 -8.31
N ALA A 345 -0.74 -17.40 -7.95
CA ALA A 345 -0.75 -18.49 -6.97
C ALA A 345 0.17 -19.66 -7.38
N ALA A 346 0.13 -20.07 -8.64
CA ALA A 346 1.01 -21.11 -9.17
C ALA A 346 2.48 -20.68 -9.20
N GLY A 347 2.78 -19.52 -9.79
CA GLY A 347 4.15 -19.03 -9.91
C GLY A 347 4.78 -18.69 -8.57
N ALA A 348 4.09 -17.93 -7.71
CA ALA A 348 4.55 -17.56 -6.38
C ALA A 348 4.73 -18.78 -5.46
N TRP A 349 3.67 -19.58 -5.27
CA TRP A 349 3.62 -20.58 -4.20
C TRP A 349 3.98 -22.01 -4.63
N LEU A 350 3.74 -22.40 -5.89
CA LEU A 350 4.11 -23.75 -6.37
C LEU A 350 5.52 -23.79 -6.98
N VAL A 351 6.06 -22.66 -7.43
CA VAL A 351 7.39 -22.57 -8.07
C VAL A 351 8.34 -21.69 -7.27
N GLY A 352 7.98 -20.45 -6.99
CA GLY A 352 8.88 -19.44 -6.42
C GLY A 352 9.33 -19.77 -5.00
N VAL A 353 8.37 -20.00 -4.08
CA VAL A 353 8.66 -20.37 -2.69
C VAL A 353 9.44 -21.70 -2.59
N PRO A 354 9.05 -22.80 -3.26
CA PRO A 354 9.81 -24.04 -3.25
C PRO A 354 11.22 -23.91 -3.86
N ALA A 355 11.37 -23.21 -5.00
CA ALA A 355 12.67 -23.00 -5.62
C ALA A 355 13.60 -22.15 -4.74
N ALA A 356 13.08 -21.09 -4.11
CA ALA A 356 13.84 -20.27 -3.17
C ALA A 356 14.29 -21.07 -1.92
N TYR A 357 13.44 -21.98 -1.42
CA TYR A 357 13.82 -22.88 -0.34
C TYR A 357 14.92 -23.87 -0.79
N MET A 358 14.72 -24.56 -1.92
CA MET A 358 15.67 -25.56 -2.43
C MET A 358 17.03 -24.97 -2.85
N LEU A 359 17.06 -23.76 -3.39
CA LEU A 359 18.29 -23.12 -3.88
C LEU A 359 18.93 -22.18 -2.87
N GLY A 360 18.16 -21.63 -1.94
CA GLY A 360 18.60 -20.59 -1.00
C GLY A 360 18.78 -21.06 0.44
N VAL A 361 17.90 -21.95 0.93
CA VAL A 361 17.82 -22.36 2.34
C VAL A 361 18.34 -23.80 2.57
N HIS A 362 18.35 -24.64 1.52
CA HIS A 362 18.76 -26.04 1.64
C HIS A 362 20.19 -26.21 2.21
N PRO A 363 20.41 -27.11 3.19
CA PRO A 363 21.64 -27.17 3.99
C PRO A 363 22.93 -27.55 3.23
N SER A 364 22.86 -27.82 1.93
CA SER A 364 24.04 -28.17 1.13
C SER A 364 24.94 -26.95 0.82
N GLN A 365 24.37 -25.77 0.52
CA GLN A 365 25.04 -24.44 0.56
C GLN A 365 23.97 -23.32 0.56
N PRO A 366 23.64 -22.68 1.70
CA PRO A 366 22.67 -21.60 1.73
C PRO A 366 23.23 -20.34 1.03
N LYS A 367 22.49 -19.83 0.05
CA LYS A 367 22.91 -18.69 -0.79
C LYS A 367 21.74 -17.75 -1.04
N LEU A 368 21.91 -16.47 -0.69
CA LEU A 368 20.92 -15.42 -0.98
C LEU A 368 20.52 -15.38 -2.47
N LEU A 369 21.47 -15.63 -3.37
CA LEU A 369 21.22 -15.73 -4.81
C LEU A 369 20.13 -16.78 -5.16
N GLY A 370 20.03 -17.88 -4.42
CA GLY A 370 19.01 -18.91 -4.61
C GLY A 370 17.59 -18.42 -4.30
N VAL A 371 17.44 -17.53 -3.31
CA VAL A 371 16.16 -16.86 -3.00
C VAL A 371 15.72 -15.97 -4.17
N TRP A 372 16.66 -15.20 -4.74
CA TRP A 372 16.40 -14.35 -5.90
C TRP A 372 16.12 -15.14 -7.19
N ILE A 373 16.83 -16.25 -7.43
CA ILE A 373 16.54 -17.16 -8.55
C ILE A 373 15.13 -17.74 -8.40
N GLY A 374 14.76 -18.23 -7.20
CA GLY A 374 13.41 -18.71 -6.93
C GLY A 374 12.34 -17.65 -7.20
N MET A 375 12.55 -16.43 -6.72
CA MET A 375 11.68 -15.28 -6.99
C MET A 375 11.51 -15.01 -8.50
N ILE A 376 12.61 -14.97 -9.26
CA ILE A 376 12.59 -14.77 -10.72
C ILE A 376 11.86 -15.92 -11.44
N CYS A 377 12.09 -17.17 -11.06
CA CYS A 377 11.39 -18.32 -11.62
C CYS A 377 9.89 -18.25 -11.36
N GLY A 378 9.48 -17.89 -10.14
CA GLY A 378 8.07 -17.74 -9.77
C GLY A 378 7.36 -16.63 -10.54
N TYR A 379 8.00 -15.46 -10.70
CA TYR A 379 7.46 -14.39 -11.54
C TYR A 379 7.46 -14.75 -13.03
N THR A 380 8.46 -15.48 -13.53
CA THR A 380 8.49 -15.95 -14.93
C THR A 380 7.33 -16.91 -15.22
N VAL A 381 7.02 -17.84 -14.31
CA VAL A 381 5.85 -18.72 -14.44
C VAL A 381 4.54 -17.94 -14.34
N THR A 382 4.46 -16.97 -13.42
CA THR A 382 3.30 -16.05 -13.32
C THR A 382 3.05 -15.32 -14.63
N SER A 383 4.09 -14.71 -15.21
CA SER A 383 4.05 -14.04 -16.51
C SER A 383 3.71 -14.98 -17.66
N ALA A 384 4.25 -16.20 -17.70
CA ALA A 384 3.95 -17.19 -18.74
C ALA A 384 2.47 -17.66 -18.72
N ILE A 385 1.90 -17.84 -17.52
CA ILE A 385 0.47 -18.16 -17.35
C ILE A 385 -0.38 -16.94 -17.73
N GLY A 386 0.00 -15.73 -17.31
CA GLY A 386 -0.66 -14.49 -17.73
C GLY A 386 -0.65 -14.27 -19.25
N PHE A 387 0.47 -14.59 -19.91
CA PHE A 387 0.64 -14.44 -21.35
C PHE A 387 -0.17 -15.48 -22.14
N SER A 388 -0.05 -16.76 -21.79
CA SER A 388 -0.81 -17.84 -22.44
C SER A 388 -2.32 -17.66 -22.29
N THR A 389 -2.81 -17.15 -21.17
CA THR A 389 -4.25 -16.90 -20.95
C THR A 389 -4.78 -15.59 -21.54
N ALA A 390 -3.91 -14.63 -21.85
CA ALA A 390 -4.25 -13.40 -22.59
C ALA A 390 -4.32 -13.65 -24.10
N PHE A 391 -3.35 -14.38 -24.66
CA PHE A 391 -3.25 -14.65 -26.10
C PHE A 391 -3.92 -15.96 -26.56
N GLY A 392 -4.15 -16.92 -25.67
CA GLY A 392 -4.69 -18.26 -25.94
C GLY A 392 -6.18 -18.34 -26.28
N ARG A 393 -6.69 -17.45 -27.14
CA ARG A 393 -8.09 -17.31 -27.59
C ARG A 393 -9.09 -16.86 -26.51
N PRO A 394 -9.38 -15.55 -26.44
CA PRO A 394 -10.57 -15.06 -25.77
C PRO A 394 -11.50 -14.30 -26.71
N ASN A 395 -12.77 -14.71 -26.73
CA ASN A 395 -13.84 -13.99 -27.41
C ASN A 395 -14.23 -12.77 -26.54
N TRP A 396 -13.47 -11.68 -26.65
CA TRP A 396 -13.63 -10.47 -25.81
C TRP A 396 -15.05 -9.89 -25.83
N GLN A 397 -15.77 -10.07 -26.94
CA GLN A 397 -17.18 -9.73 -27.07
C GLN A 397 -18.01 -10.39 -25.96
N GLN A 398 -17.82 -11.69 -25.74
CA GLN A 398 -18.60 -12.50 -24.81
C GLN A 398 -18.36 -12.12 -23.33
N GLU A 399 -17.17 -11.59 -22.98
CA GLU A 399 -16.90 -11.06 -21.65
C GLU A 399 -17.44 -9.63 -21.47
N ALA A 400 -17.45 -8.82 -22.53
CA ALA A 400 -18.13 -7.53 -22.53
C ALA A 400 -19.66 -7.71 -22.38
N ASP A 401 -20.25 -8.66 -23.10
CA ASP A 401 -21.68 -9.00 -23.02
C ASP A 401 -22.07 -9.48 -21.62
N LYS A 402 -21.24 -10.34 -20.99
CA LYS A 402 -21.41 -10.74 -19.58
C LYS A 402 -21.35 -9.55 -18.61
N ALA A 403 -20.46 -8.58 -18.85
CA ALA A 403 -20.37 -7.37 -18.02
C ALA A 403 -21.62 -6.48 -18.18
N VAL A 404 -22.13 -6.31 -19.40
CA VAL A 404 -23.35 -5.56 -19.71
C VAL A 404 -24.59 -6.23 -19.08
N MET A 405 -24.72 -7.55 -19.20
CA MET A 405 -25.78 -8.33 -18.55
C MET A 405 -25.76 -8.18 -17.02
N ARG A 406 -24.58 -8.18 -16.40
CA ARG A 406 -24.45 -7.92 -14.96
C ARG A 406 -24.86 -6.50 -14.56
N SER A 407 -24.58 -5.48 -15.38
CA SER A 407 -25.10 -4.13 -15.11
C SER A 407 -26.63 -4.07 -15.19
N HIS A 408 -27.26 -4.69 -16.19
CA HIS A 408 -28.71 -4.67 -16.33
C HIS A 408 -29.45 -5.51 -15.28
N LEU A 409 -28.85 -6.60 -14.78
CA LEU A 409 -29.40 -7.33 -13.63
C LEU A 409 -29.39 -6.45 -12.38
N LYS A 410 -28.28 -5.77 -12.09
CA LYS A 410 -28.17 -4.86 -10.94
C LYS A 410 -29.07 -3.62 -11.07
N GLU A 411 -29.25 -3.12 -12.29
CA GLU A 411 -30.20 -2.05 -12.63
C GLU A 411 -31.65 -2.50 -12.44
N LYS A 412 -31.98 -3.77 -12.74
CA LYS A 412 -33.28 -4.38 -12.43
C LYS A 412 -33.50 -4.61 -10.93
N GLU A 413 -32.48 -5.02 -10.18
CA GLU A 413 -32.57 -5.15 -8.70
C GLU A 413 -32.76 -3.78 -8.02
N LEU A 414 -32.22 -2.70 -8.61
CA LEU A 414 -32.44 -1.32 -8.17
C LEU A 414 -33.78 -0.72 -8.65
N ALA A 415 -34.37 -1.28 -9.71
CA ALA A 415 -35.64 -0.84 -10.28
C ALA A 415 -36.85 -1.69 -9.85
N SER A 416 -36.63 -2.89 -9.31
CA SER A 416 -37.67 -3.63 -8.59
C SER A 416 -38.02 -2.85 -7.32
N PRO A 417 -39.29 -2.51 -7.08
CA PRO A 417 -39.67 -1.90 -5.81
C PRO A 417 -39.33 -2.89 -4.70
N GLN A 418 -38.43 -2.49 -3.79
CA GLN A 418 -38.22 -3.25 -2.56
C GLN A 418 -39.56 -3.34 -1.82
N ASP A 419 -39.82 -4.52 -1.26
CA ASP A 419 -41.07 -4.82 -0.56
C ASP A 419 -41.46 -3.69 0.40
N SER A 420 -42.74 -3.37 0.39
CA SER A 420 -43.36 -2.47 1.35
C SER A 420 -43.19 -3.04 2.76
N ASP A 421 -42.21 -2.53 3.50
CA ASP A 421 -41.97 -2.85 4.90
C ASP A 421 -43.20 -2.40 5.73
N PRO A 422 -43.99 -3.33 6.31
CA PRO A 422 -45.31 -3.00 6.86
C PRO A 422 -45.24 -2.43 8.30
N LEU A 423 -44.09 -1.90 8.71
CA LEU A 423 -43.80 -1.55 10.11
C LEU A 423 -43.18 -0.14 10.30
N LEU A 424 -43.77 0.89 9.69
CA LEU A 424 -43.74 2.25 10.24
C LEU A 424 -45.10 2.95 9.99
N PRO A 425 -45.73 3.56 11.01
CA PRO A 425 -47.02 4.26 10.89
C PRO A 425 -46.91 5.67 10.28
#